data_AF-A0AB37DG43-F1
#
_entry.id   AF-A0AB37DG43-F1
#
_cell.length_a   1.000
_cell.length_b   1.000
_cell.length_c   1.000
_cell.angle_alpha   90.00
_cell.angle_beta   90.00
_cell.angle_gamma   90.00
#
_symmetry.space_group_name_H-M   'P 1'
#
loop_
_entity.id
_entity.type
_entity.pdbx_description
1 polymer ?
#
loop_
_entity_poly.entity_id
_entity_poly.type
_entity_poly.pdbx_seq_one_letter_code
_entity_poly.pdbx_strand_id
1 'polypeptide(L)'
;MKLNSMGKPNKMNSTYKQMTGVRELYLKKHVKVLNIVGDVGDKTDGRVDNISTLSLQYLVSGGNSSYRVLKINGKNAQHSKLHENAQVDQALIKFLWNK
;
A
#
# COMPACT_ATOMS: atom_id res chain seq x y z
N MET A 1 14.18 -1.91 8.31
CA MET A 1 13.84 -0.56 7.81
C MET A 1 12.87 0.10 8.81
N LYS A 2 12.74 1.43 8.82
CA LYS A 2 11.73 2.16 9.60
C LYS A 2 11.05 3.19 8.70
N LEU A 3 9.76 3.46 8.92
CA LEU A 3 9.03 4.53 8.24
C LEU A 3 8.83 5.72 9.20
N ASN A 4 8.84 6.94 8.68
CA ASN A 4 8.32 8.09 9.43
C ASN A 4 6.78 8.18 9.34
N SER A 5 6.19 9.19 9.95
CA SER A 5 4.73 9.42 9.96
C SER A 5 4.10 9.59 8.56
N MET A 6 4.89 9.93 7.54
CA MET A 6 4.46 10.06 6.14
C MET A 6 4.74 8.81 5.31
N GLY A 7 5.17 7.71 5.94
CA GLY A 7 5.54 6.47 5.25
C GLY A 7 6.90 6.52 4.56
N LYS A 8 7.72 7.55 4.79
CA LYS A 8 9.06 7.66 4.16
C LYS A 8 10.00 6.64 4.82
N PRO A 9 10.58 5.70 4.06
CA PRO A 9 11.54 4.77 4.63
C PRO A 9 12.88 5.46 4.92
N ASN A 10 13.52 5.07 6.02
CA ASN A 10 14.85 5.54 6.40
C ASN A 10 15.99 4.94 5.56
N LYS A 11 15.69 3.91 4.76
CA LYS A 11 16.59 3.29 3.78
C LYS A 11 15.81 3.04 2.49
N MET A 12 16.36 3.45 1.35
CA MET A 12 15.74 3.26 0.03
C MET A 12 16.71 2.49 -0.87
N ASN A 13 16.25 1.38 -1.45
CA ASN A 13 17.00 0.70 -2.51
C ASN A 13 16.96 1.51 -3.82
N SER A 14 17.70 1.08 -4.85
CA SER A 14 17.79 1.77 -6.14
C SER A 14 16.42 1.97 -6.80
N THR A 15 15.60 0.92 -6.85
CA THR A 15 14.25 0.96 -7.43
C THR A 15 13.36 1.96 -6.71
N TYR A 16 13.36 1.97 -5.37
CA TYR A 16 12.56 2.89 -4.59
C TYR A 16 12.99 4.34 -4.80
N LYS A 17 14.30 4.61 -4.90
CA LYS A 17 14.81 5.94 -5.23
C LYS A 17 14.29 6.40 -6.60
N GLN A 18 14.34 5.55 -7.62
CA GLN A 18 13.79 5.86 -8.94
C GLN A 18 12.29 6.17 -8.88
N MET A 19 11.52 5.37 -8.14
CA MET A 19 10.07 5.58 -8.00
C MET A 19 9.70 6.89 -7.28
N THR A 20 10.60 7.53 -6.53
CA THR A 20 10.30 8.83 -5.88
C THR A 20 9.90 9.92 -6.86
N GLY A 21 10.31 9.82 -8.13
CA GLY A 21 9.91 10.75 -9.20
C GLY A 21 8.39 10.79 -9.44
N VAL A 22 7.65 9.72 -9.12
CA VAL A 22 6.19 9.68 -9.30
C VAL A 22 5.44 10.66 -8.38
N ARG A 23 6.09 11.08 -7.28
CA ARG A 23 5.45 11.92 -6.26
C ARG A 23 4.93 13.23 -6.83
N GLU A 24 5.66 13.83 -7.78
CA GLU A 24 5.22 15.06 -8.45
C GLU A 24 3.88 14.89 -9.19
N LEU A 25 3.68 13.74 -9.84
CA LEU A 25 2.44 13.43 -10.55
C LEU A 25 1.26 13.33 -9.57
N TYR A 26 1.43 12.63 -8.45
CA TYR A 26 0.39 12.47 -7.44
C TYR A 26 0.04 13.79 -6.73
N LEU A 27 1.00 14.71 -6.56
CA LEU A 27 0.70 16.05 -6.05
C LEU A 27 -0.24 16.83 -6.98
N LYS A 28 -0.11 16.65 -8.30
CA LYS A 28 -0.87 17.39 -9.32
C LYS A 28 -2.19 16.75 -9.72
N LYS A 29 -2.30 15.41 -9.69
CA LYS A 29 -3.42 14.66 -10.28
C LYS A 29 -4.52 14.24 -9.32
N HIS A 30 -4.35 14.47 -8.02
CA HIS A 30 -5.40 14.26 -7.00
C HIS A 30 -6.03 12.86 -7.04
N VAL A 31 -5.16 11.85 -6.99
CA VAL A 31 -5.53 10.44 -7.19
C VAL A 31 -5.99 9.82 -5.86
N LYS A 32 -7.03 8.98 -5.92
CA LYS A 32 -7.40 8.14 -4.78
C LYS A 32 -6.59 6.85 -4.83
N VAL A 33 -6.01 6.44 -3.70
CA VAL A 33 -5.20 5.23 -3.57
C VAL A 33 -5.73 4.37 -2.42
N LEU A 34 -5.99 3.10 -2.72
CA LEU A 34 -6.22 2.04 -1.74
C LEU A 34 -5.00 1.12 -1.73
N ASN A 35 -4.30 1.05 -0.60
CA ASN A 35 -3.20 0.12 -0.39
C ASN A 35 -3.66 -1.06 0.46
N ILE A 36 -3.64 -2.27 -0.10
CA ILE A 36 -4.09 -3.49 0.56
C ILE A 36 -2.86 -4.24 1.08
N VAL A 37 -2.85 -4.53 2.37
CA VAL A 37 -1.69 -5.11 3.08
C VAL A 37 -2.11 -6.42 3.71
N GLY A 38 -1.45 -7.52 3.35
CA GLY A 38 -1.62 -8.81 4.03
C GLY A 38 -0.75 -8.93 5.28
N ASP A 39 -1.24 -9.55 6.34
CA ASP A 39 -0.49 -9.84 7.55
C ASP A 39 -0.85 -11.25 8.06
N VAL A 40 0.05 -12.22 7.86
CA VAL A 40 -0.17 -13.60 8.33
C VAL A 40 0.10 -13.77 9.82
N GLY A 41 0.48 -12.71 10.53
CA GLY A 41 0.77 -12.71 11.97
C GLY A 41 2.09 -12.03 12.34
N ASP A 42 3.00 -11.89 11.36
CA ASP A 42 4.38 -11.41 11.58
C ASP A 42 4.72 -10.15 10.79
N LYS A 43 3.73 -9.29 10.50
CA LYS A 43 3.92 -8.04 9.73
C LYS A 43 4.46 -8.31 8.33
N THR A 44 4.03 -9.40 7.73
CA THR A 44 4.35 -9.83 6.37
C THR A 44 3.17 -10.62 5.81
N ASP A 45 3.03 -10.65 4.49
CA ASP A 45 2.13 -11.58 3.79
C ASP A 45 2.79 -12.95 3.54
N GLY A 46 4.00 -13.17 4.07
CA GLY A 46 4.83 -14.36 3.87
C GLY A 46 5.82 -14.23 2.71
N ARG A 47 5.76 -13.16 1.91
CA ARG A 47 6.72 -12.85 0.83
C ARG A 47 7.21 -11.40 0.86
N VAL A 48 6.35 -10.48 1.24
CA VAL A 48 6.60 -9.04 1.28
C VAL A 48 6.31 -8.52 2.68
N ASP A 49 7.31 -7.89 3.29
CA ASP A 49 7.12 -7.24 4.58
C ASP A 49 6.14 -6.07 4.48
N ASN A 50 5.26 -5.93 5.46
CA ASN A 50 4.24 -4.89 5.50
C ASN A 50 4.85 -3.50 5.47
N ILE A 51 6.06 -3.34 6.02
CA ILE A 51 6.78 -2.07 5.98
C ILE A 51 7.20 -1.67 4.55
N SER A 52 7.46 -2.65 3.67
CA SER A 52 7.71 -2.41 2.24
C SER A 52 6.42 -1.93 1.58
N THR A 53 5.30 -2.63 1.79
CA THR A 53 3.99 -2.25 1.24
C THR A 53 3.54 -0.87 1.73
N LEU A 54 3.71 -0.57 3.02
CA LEU A 54 3.33 0.71 3.63
C LEU A 54 4.19 1.89 3.18
N SER A 55 5.42 1.64 2.70
CA SER A 55 6.28 2.71 2.20
C SER A 55 5.69 3.43 0.97
N LEU A 56 4.77 2.77 0.24
CA LEU A 56 4.02 3.35 -0.88
C LEU A 56 3.40 4.72 -0.54
N GLN A 57 2.95 4.93 0.71
CA GLN A 57 2.38 6.20 1.15
C GLN A 57 3.28 7.38 0.80
N TYR A 58 4.59 7.27 0.97
CA TYR A 58 5.51 8.36 0.66
C TYR A 58 5.62 8.65 -0.84
N LEU A 59 5.32 7.69 -1.71
CA LEU A 59 5.37 7.90 -3.15
C LEU A 59 4.09 8.57 -3.67
N VAL A 60 2.94 8.23 -3.08
CA VAL A 60 1.63 8.55 -3.68
C VAL A 60 0.77 9.49 -2.84
N SER A 61 1.18 9.84 -1.61
CA SER A 61 0.45 10.80 -0.78
C SER A 61 0.93 12.25 -1.02
N GLY A 62 -0.03 13.18 -1.01
CA GLY A 62 0.21 14.62 -1.05
C GLY A 62 -0.74 15.37 -1.99
N GLY A 63 -0.72 16.70 -1.92
CA GLY A 63 -1.73 17.52 -2.58
C GLY A 63 -3.12 17.12 -2.08
N ASN A 64 -4.08 17.03 -3.01
CA ASN A 64 -5.43 16.53 -2.70
C ASN A 64 -5.59 15.02 -2.98
N SER A 65 -4.51 14.25 -3.14
CA SER A 65 -4.58 12.79 -3.28
C SER A 65 -4.95 12.13 -1.94
N SER A 66 -5.84 11.14 -1.96
CA SER A 66 -6.24 10.39 -0.76
C SER A 66 -5.54 9.04 -0.72
N TYR A 67 -5.04 8.65 0.45
CA TYR A 67 -4.39 7.35 0.64
C TYR A 67 -5.04 6.61 1.81
N ARG A 68 -5.58 5.42 1.54
CA ARG A 68 -6.19 4.54 2.56
C ARG A 68 -5.46 3.21 2.59
N VAL A 69 -5.22 2.71 3.80
CA VAL A 69 -4.71 1.35 4.01
C VAL A 69 -5.86 0.43 4.41
N LEU A 70 -5.95 -0.74 3.77
CA LEU A 70 -6.76 -1.86 4.21
C LEU A 70 -5.81 -2.99 4.61
N LYS A 71 -5.81 -3.37 5.89
CA LYS A 71 -5.04 -4.52 6.35
C LYS A 71 -5.95 -5.75 6.42
N ILE A 72 -5.52 -6.82 5.76
CA ILE A 72 -6.09 -8.17 5.85
C ILE A 72 -5.20 -8.96 6.81
N ASN A 73 -5.78 -9.66 7.78
CA ASN A 73 -5.02 -10.40 8.78
C ASN A 73 -5.34 -11.90 8.73
N GLY A 74 -4.42 -12.72 9.22
CA GLY A 74 -4.57 -14.15 9.39
C GLY A 74 -4.14 -14.97 8.17
N LYS A 75 -4.41 -16.28 8.20
CA LYS A 75 -3.90 -17.24 7.20
C LYS A 75 -4.34 -16.96 5.75
N ASN A 76 -5.43 -16.20 5.56
CA ASN A 76 -5.93 -15.80 4.25
C ASN A 76 -5.38 -14.45 3.77
N ALA A 77 -4.48 -13.84 4.54
CA ALA A 77 -3.71 -12.66 4.17
C ALA A 77 -2.36 -12.99 3.53
N GLN A 78 -2.11 -14.26 3.24
CA GLN A 78 -0.89 -14.69 2.55
C GLN A 78 -0.83 -14.10 1.14
N HIS A 79 0.38 -13.83 0.66
CA HIS A 79 0.66 -13.13 -0.60
C HIS A 79 -0.24 -13.53 -1.78
N SER A 80 -0.30 -14.81 -2.12
CA SER A 80 -1.12 -15.31 -3.23
C SER A 80 -2.61 -15.25 -2.90
N LYS A 81 -2.97 -15.56 -1.66
CA LYS A 81 -4.36 -15.53 -1.19
C LYS A 81 -4.98 -14.14 -1.15
N LEU A 82 -4.20 -13.06 -1.13
CA LEU A 82 -4.76 -11.71 -1.27
C LEU A 82 -5.50 -11.52 -2.60
N HIS A 83 -5.14 -12.28 -3.65
CA HIS A 83 -5.83 -12.28 -4.94
C HIS A 83 -7.06 -13.23 -4.98
N GLU A 84 -7.25 -14.04 -3.93
CA GLU A 84 -8.35 -15.01 -3.78
C GLU A 84 -9.07 -14.76 -2.43
N ASN A 85 -9.36 -13.49 -2.14
CA ASN A 85 -9.91 -13.08 -0.85
C ASN A 85 -11.15 -12.21 -1.04
N ALA A 86 -12.30 -12.72 -0.62
CA ALA A 86 -13.58 -12.03 -0.74
C ALA A 86 -13.60 -10.63 -0.06
N GLN A 87 -12.85 -10.43 1.03
CA GLN A 87 -12.74 -9.13 1.68
C GLN A 87 -11.97 -8.13 0.80
N VAL A 88 -10.94 -8.61 0.10
CA VAL A 88 -10.19 -7.81 -0.87
C VAL A 88 -11.08 -7.45 -2.06
N ASP A 89 -11.80 -8.44 -2.61
CA ASP A 89 -12.70 -8.23 -3.75
C ASP A 89 -13.78 -7.19 -3.43
N GLN A 90 -14.45 -7.33 -2.28
CA GLN A 90 -15.46 -6.36 -1.83
C GLN A 90 -14.86 -4.96 -1.65
N ALA A 91 -13.65 -4.86 -1.08
CA ALA A 91 -12.99 -3.58 -0.89
C ALA A 91 -12.60 -2.91 -2.21
N LEU A 92 -12.14 -3.70 -3.19
CA LEU A 92 -11.83 -3.22 -4.54
C LEU A 92 -13.11 -2.75 -5.24
N ILE A 93 -14.19 -3.53 -5.16
CA ILE A 93 -15.46 -3.19 -5.79
C ILE A 93 -15.99 -1.85 -5.26
N LYS A 94 -15.99 -1.70 -3.94
CA LYS A 94 -16.40 -0.46 -3.28
C LYS A 94 -15.48 0.70 -3.63
N PHE A 95 -14.17 0.48 -3.72
CA PHE A 95 -13.21 1.55 -3.99
C PHE A 95 -13.29 2.06 -5.43
N LEU A 96 -13.41 1.16 -6.41
CA LEU A 96 -13.40 1.50 -7.84
C LEU A 96 -14.77 1.93 -8.35
N TRP A 97 -15.84 1.26 -7.92
CA TRP A 97 -17.19 1.48 -8.47
C TRP A 97 -18.20 2.01 -7.45
N ASN A 98 -17.82 2.15 -6.16
CA ASN A 98 -18.73 2.57 -5.10
C ASN A 98 -20.03 1.75 -5.05
N LYS A 99 -19.90 0.45 -5.30
CA LYS A 99 -20.97 -0.55 -5.18
C LYS A 99 -20.82 -1.35 -3.89
#